data_AF-A0A1G2SZX5-F1
#
_entry.id   AF-A0A1G2SZX5-F1
#
_cell.length_a   1.000
_cell.length_b   1.000
_cell.length_c   1.000
_cell.angle_alpha   90.00
_cell.angle_beta   90.00
_cell.angle_gamma   90.00
#
_symmetry.space_group_name_H-M   'P 1'
#
loop_
_entity.id
_entity.type
_entity.pdbx_description
1 polymer ?
#
loop_
_entity_poly.entity_id
_entity_poly.type
_entity_poly.pdbx_seq_one_letter_code
_entity_poly.pdbx_strand_id
1 'polypeptide(L)'
;MDEQNNTNNIGQQTGGSSGPVVGVIIILVVVILAGLYFWGQRGVENIDESNTEAITTQSEADDTDSIENDLNNTDVEVDAEINAS
;
A
#
# COMPACT_ATOMS: atom_id res chain seq x y z
N MET A 1 -36.75 -14.55 -69.31
CA MET A 1 -37.18 -14.10 -67.98
C MET A 1 -35.90 -13.97 -67.20
N ASP A 2 -35.41 -12.75 -67.05
CA ASP A 2 -34.10 -12.50 -66.48
C ASP A 2 -34.25 -12.27 -64.99
N GLU A 3 -33.71 -13.17 -64.19
CA GLU A 3 -33.61 -13.06 -62.74
C GLU A 3 -32.65 -11.92 -62.37
N GLN A 4 -33.21 -10.80 -61.94
CA GLN A 4 -32.44 -9.74 -61.29
C GLN A 4 -32.27 -10.08 -59.81
N ASN A 5 -31.16 -10.73 -59.47
CA ASN A 5 -30.73 -10.89 -58.08
C ASN A 5 -30.17 -9.55 -57.56
N ASN A 6 -31.01 -8.80 -56.84
CA ASN A 6 -30.59 -7.60 -56.13
C ASN A 6 -30.02 -7.97 -54.76
N THR A 7 -28.74 -8.34 -54.70
CA THR A 7 -28.03 -8.42 -53.42
C THR A 7 -27.64 -7.02 -52.98
N ASN A 8 -28.53 -6.37 -52.25
CA ASN A 8 -28.16 -5.22 -51.42
C ASN A 8 -27.09 -5.68 -50.44
N ASN A 9 -25.83 -5.36 -50.75
CA ASN A 9 -24.72 -5.46 -49.82
C ASN A 9 -24.87 -4.34 -48.78
N ILE A 10 -25.69 -4.60 -47.77
CA ILE A 10 -25.76 -3.76 -46.58
C ILE A 10 -24.45 -4.02 -45.85
N GLY A 11 -23.45 -3.18 -46.12
CA GLY A 11 -22.16 -3.24 -45.48
C GLY A 11 -22.33 -3.39 -43.98
N GLN A 12 -21.99 -4.57 -43.47
CA GLN A 12 -21.95 -4.86 -42.06
C GLN A 12 -20.81 -4.02 -41.48
N GLN A 13 -21.14 -2.84 -40.97
CA GLN A 13 -20.20 -2.03 -40.19
C GLN A 13 -19.98 -2.77 -38.87
N THR A 14 -19.04 -3.71 -38.85
CA THR A 14 -18.47 -4.25 -37.62
C THR A 14 -17.58 -3.19 -36.99
N GLY A 15 -18.20 -2.12 -36.48
CA GLY A 15 -17.52 -1.16 -35.61
C GLY A 15 -17.33 -1.81 -34.24
N GLY A 16 -16.09 -2.12 -33.88
CA GLY A 16 -15.78 -2.59 -32.53
C GLY A 16 -16.19 -1.54 -31.50
N SER A 17 -16.97 -1.94 -30.49
CA SER A 17 -17.34 -1.05 -29.39
C SER A 17 -16.14 -0.81 -28.50
N SER A 18 -15.61 0.41 -28.52
CA SER A 18 -14.49 0.84 -27.65
C SER A 18 -14.91 1.12 -26.21
N GLY A 19 -16.19 1.02 -25.87
CA GLY A 19 -16.72 1.32 -24.52
C GLY A 19 -16.02 0.53 -23.39
N PRO A 20 -15.88 -0.81 -23.50
CA PRO A 20 -15.16 -1.60 -22.50
C PRO A 20 -13.69 -1.22 -22.38
N VAL A 21 -13.03 -0.88 -23.50
CA VAL A 21 -11.63 -0.46 -23.52
C VAL A 21 -11.44 0.84 -22.76
N VAL A 22 -12.31 1.82 -23.00
CA VAL A 22 -12.30 3.10 -22.27
C VAL A 22 -12.56 2.89 -20.77
N GLY A 23 -13.49 1.99 -20.42
CA GLY A 23 -13.78 1.65 -19.03
C GLY A 23 -12.57 1.10 -18.27
N VAL A 24 -11.83 0.18 -18.88
CA VAL A 24 -10.61 -0.38 -18.27
C VAL A 24 -9.53 0.69 -18.06
N ILE A 25 -9.35 1.59 -19.03
CA ILE A 25 -8.35 2.68 -18.91
C ILE A 25 -8.65 3.56 -17.69
N ILE A 26 -9.92 3.93 -17.47
CA ILE A 26 -10.33 4.76 -16.33
C ILE A 26 -10.02 4.05 -15.01
N ILE A 27 -10.34 2.76 -14.91
CA ILE A 27 -10.06 1.98 -13.70
C ILE A 27 -8.55 1.93 -13.42
N LEU A 28 -7.72 1.69 -14.44
CA LEU A 28 -6.27 1.66 -14.29
C LEU A 28 -5.70 2.98 -13.78
N VAL A 29 -6.18 4.12 -14.29
CA VAL A 29 -5.73 5.44 -13.83
C VAL A 29 -6.05 5.63 -12.34
N VAL A 30 -7.26 5.26 -11.90
CA VAL A 30 -7.65 5.36 -10.47
C VAL A 30 -6.78 4.47 -9.59
N VAL A 31 -6.51 3.23 -9.99
CA VAL A 31 -5.66 2.30 -9.22
C VAL A 31 -4.23 2.80 -9.10
N ILE A 32 -3.66 3.31 -10.20
CA ILE A 32 -2.29 3.87 -10.17
C ILE A 32 -2.24 5.11 -9.27
N LEU A 33 -3.20 6.03 -9.38
CA LEU A 33 -3.24 7.22 -8.53
C LEU A 33 -3.43 6.87 -7.06
N ALA A 34 -4.31 5.93 -6.73
CA ALA A 34 -4.50 5.45 -5.36
C ALA A 34 -3.22 4.79 -4.81
N GLY A 35 -2.57 3.96 -5.63
CA GLY A 35 -1.29 3.34 -5.28
C GLY A 35 -0.18 4.35 -5.05
N LEU A 36 -0.03 5.33 -5.95
CA LEU A 36 0.96 6.40 -5.82
C LEU A 36 0.65 7.34 -4.64
N TYR A 37 -0.61 7.64 -4.38
CA TYR A 37 -1.07 8.42 -3.23
C TYR A 37 -0.68 7.73 -1.93
N PHE A 38 -1.00 6.45 -1.79
CA PHE A 38 -0.66 5.67 -0.59
C PHE A 38 0.83 5.39 -0.46
N TRP A 39 1.55 5.20 -1.58
CA TRP A 39 2.99 5.00 -1.57
C TRP A 39 3.75 6.26 -1.13
N GLY A 40 3.31 7.44 -1.57
CA GLY A 40 3.88 8.72 -1.13
C GLY A 40 3.65 9.04 0.35
N GLN A 41 2.63 8.43 0.98
CA GLN A 41 2.25 8.71 2.35
C GLN A 41 3.10 7.97 3.40
N ARG A 42 3.88 6.94 3.01
CA ARG A 42 4.73 6.16 3.94
C ARG A 42 6.05 6.83 4.32
N GLY A 43 6.40 7.96 3.70
CA GLY A 43 7.66 8.69 3.98
C GLY A 43 7.52 9.87 4.95
N VAL A 44 6.30 10.18 5.40
CA VAL A 44 5.99 11.36 6.25
C VAL A 44 5.05 10.98 7.40
N GLU A 45 5.01 9.72 7.78
CA GLU A 45 4.66 9.38 9.16
C GLU A 45 5.97 9.52 9.91
N ASN A 46 6.05 10.50 10.81
CA ASN A 46 7.18 10.69 11.70
C ASN A 46 7.54 9.30 12.23
N ILE A 47 8.69 8.76 11.79
CA ILE A 47 9.37 7.74 12.57
C ILE A 47 9.51 8.43 13.92
N ASP A 48 8.74 7.98 14.89
CA ASP A 48 8.81 8.47 16.24
C ASP A 48 10.24 8.13 16.69
N GLU A 49 11.13 9.13 16.56
CA GLU A 49 12.57 8.99 16.77
C GLU A 49 12.82 8.46 18.20
N SER A 50 11.87 8.71 19.10
CA SER A 50 11.79 8.15 20.46
C SER A 50 11.91 6.62 20.51
N ASN A 51 11.28 5.88 19.58
CA ASN A 51 11.34 4.42 19.55
C ASN A 51 12.64 3.87 18.95
N THR A 52 13.32 4.66 18.10
CA THR A 52 14.62 4.28 17.55
C THR A 52 15.75 4.61 18.53
N GLU A 53 15.65 5.73 19.23
CA GLU A 53 16.59 6.16 20.28
C GLU A 53 16.64 5.15 21.44
N ALA A 54 15.49 4.56 21.81
CA ALA A 54 15.40 3.52 22.83
C ALA A 54 16.18 2.24 22.45
N ILE A 55 16.20 1.86 21.17
CA ILE A 55 16.98 0.70 20.68
C ILE A 55 18.48 1.03 20.66
N THR A 56 18.86 2.26 20.29
CA THR A 56 20.28 2.69 20.28
C THR A 56 20.88 2.98 21.66
N THR A 57 20.07 3.01 22.71
CA THR A 57 20.54 3.21 24.10
C THR A 57 20.99 1.90 24.75
N GLN A 58 20.75 0.75 24.10
CA GLN A 58 21.28 -0.54 24.55
C GLN A 58 22.77 -0.64 24.25
N SER A 59 23.53 -1.09 25.24
CA SER A 59 24.96 -1.34 25.08
C SER A 59 25.23 -2.52 24.13
N GLU A 60 26.33 -2.46 23.36
CA GLU A 60 26.77 -3.58 22.52
C GLU A 60 27.61 -4.62 23.30
N ALA A 61 27.79 -4.40 24.60
CA ALA A 61 28.68 -5.18 25.45
C ALA A 61 27.92 -6.27 26.23
N ASP A 62 28.49 -7.47 26.29
CA ASP A 62 27.91 -8.66 26.95
C ASP A 62 28.52 -8.90 28.36
N ASP A 63 29.00 -7.83 29.01
CA ASP A 63 29.46 -7.91 30.40
C ASP A 63 28.32 -7.57 31.38
N THR A 64 28.48 -8.02 32.63
CA THR A 64 27.44 -7.90 33.66
C THR A 64 27.09 -6.45 33.98
N ASP A 65 28.06 -5.55 33.89
CA ASP A 65 27.88 -4.13 34.21
C ASP A 65 27.04 -3.44 33.12
N SER A 66 27.25 -3.83 31.86
CA SER A 66 26.53 -3.34 30.69
C SER A 66 25.07 -3.82 30.68
N ILE A 67 24.82 -5.09 31.00
CA ILE A 67 23.46 -5.64 31.14
C ILE A 67 22.68 -4.93 32.26
N GLU A 68 23.31 -4.70 33.41
CA GLU A 68 22.68 -4.00 34.53
C GLU A 68 22.33 -2.55 34.16
N ASN A 69 23.21 -1.87 33.42
CA ASN A 69 22.93 -0.52 32.94
C ASN A 69 21.76 -0.49 31.96
N ASP A 70 21.68 -1.43 31.02
CA ASP A 70 20.58 -1.51 30.04
C ASP A 70 19.23 -1.80 30.71
N LEU A 71 19.21 -2.67 31.73
CA LEU A 71 18.01 -2.96 32.51
C LEU A 71 17.55 -1.75 33.33
N ASN A 72 18.47 -1.00 33.94
CA ASN A 72 18.15 0.21 34.70
C ASN A 72 17.64 1.35 33.80
N ASN A 73 18.03 1.38 32.53
CA ASN A 73 17.55 2.34 31.54
C ASN A 73 16.28 1.87 30.80
N THR A 74 15.80 0.65 31.07
CA THR A 74 14.54 0.17 30.52
C THR A 74 13.38 0.67 31.37
N ASP A 75 12.59 1.59 30.82
CA ASP A 75 11.36 2.08 31.47
C ASP A 75 10.24 1.05 31.29
N VAL A 76 9.95 0.28 32.35
CA VAL A 76 8.90 -0.74 32.34
C VAL A 76 7.63 -0.19 32.98
N GLU A 77 6.70 0.30 32.16
CA GLU A 77 5.37 0.69 32.63
C GLU A 77 4.47 -0.56 32.78
N VAL A 78 4.55 -1.22 33.95
CA VAL A 78 3.79 -2.46 34.28
C VAL A 78 2.36 -2.17 34.78
N ASP A 79 1.91 -0.93 34.77
CA ASP A 79 0.68 -0.55 35.48
C ASP A 79 -0.61 -0.71 34.64
N ALA A 80 -0.50 -0.80 33.32
CA ALA A 80 -1.67 -0.84 32.43
C ALA A 80 -2.25 -2.26 32.19
N GLU A 81 -1.45 -3.32 32.32
CA GLU A 81 -1.86 -4.68 31.91
C GLU A 81 -2.28 -5.60 33.07
N ILE A 82 -1.85 -5.32 34.32
CA ILE A 82 -2.16 -6.16 35.49
C ILE A 82 -3.52 -5.81 36.14
N ASN A 83 -4.05 -4.60 35.92
CA ASN A 83 -5.31 -4.15 36.52
C ASN A 83 -6.57 -4.52 35.71
N ALA A 84 -6.44 -5.42 34.74
CA ALA A 84 -7.55 -5.96 33.94
C ALA A 84 -8.02 -7.35 34.44
N SER A 85 -7.94 -7.61 35.76
CA SER A 85 -8.44 -8.85 36.39
C SER A 85 -9.68 -8.63 37.25
#